data_AF-A0A163KEN4-F1
#
_entry.id   AF-A0A163KEN4-F1
#
_cell.length_a   1.000
_cell.length_b   1.000
_cell.length_c   1.000
_cell.angle_alpha   90.00
_cell.angle_beta   90.00
_cell.angle_gamma   90.00
#
_symmetry.space_group_name_H-M   'P 1'
#
loop_
_entity.id
_entity.type
_entity.pdbx_description
1 polymer ?
#
loop_
_entity_poly.entity_id
_entity_poly.type
_entity_poly.pdbx_seq_one_letter_code
_entity_poly.pdbx_strand_id
1 'polypeptide(L)'
;MTEVVWPPKEGLSTPTVSVQNGVFATTGSALINAPASFIFDILLDTSTYSDWCTFVPKVVVDAQPHNAAQHNDGKADDRSSVLKLGTKFTFFAVMGEPGSRQTPTHLIISDMSTPLEPSSYIPPDTLEVSLVYTADLSTVYRVAWKGDKVDFFAKGLNTERFHEVIVRGQEKCEVRTWEVMGGVLAHTVKWLYRKTLDKKFDEWCAELKAFGEKTWATREQQRGNIRALYAHADAHERQNIQEQLRDVQRDIASNFDLVWGLGSGQMRWALVQIGIDLVVFATLSTNTNPIGLQYFLDATGASLTLLAHLLRSLVSFGLILETKKDTFTANGVSNAHAHPDVVGAFPYVTHLHALTAQALPRYLRDHKYQDMTDTKDLPFHLALGTDLPPFEWMRKHPEQMKAMGHAMRIEPDSALLVDVGGGFGQQSVAFKAQVASTTSRIVVQDVASTLAYTPRIDGIEFQEHDFFTPQTIKGAKYYNLRHILHDWTAEDSIHILQNLIPALSPESRIVIDEVIRPDTHVP
;
A
#
# COMPACT_ATOMS: atom_id res chain seq x y z
N MET A 1 -19.72 27.16 -14.90
CA MET A 1 -19.41 27.00 -16.33
C MET A 1 -20.62 26.35 -16.96
N THR A 2 -21.17 26.95 -18.02
CA THR A 2 -22.25 26.35 -18.81
C THR A 2 -21.79 25.00 -19.33
N GLU A 3 -22.58 23.96 -19.06
CA GLU A 3 -22.30 22.59 -19.48
C GLU A 3 -22.19 22.55 -21.01
N VAL A 4 -20.99 22.25 -21.52
CA VAL A 4 -20.75 22.17 -22.97
C VAL A 4 -21.49 20.93 -23.47
N VAL A 5 -22.52 21.15 -24.29
CA VAL A 5 -23.29 20.07 -24.91
C VAL A 5 -22.38 19.34 -25.89
N TRP A 6 -22.07 18.08 -25.58
CA TRP A 6 -21.32 17.19 -26.43
C TRP A 6 -22.28 16.23 -27.17
N PRO A 7 -22.06 15.94 -28.46
CA PRO A 7 -21.01 16.49 -29.32
C PRO A 7 -21.31 17.95 -29.77
N PRO A 8 -20.29 18.76 -30.11
CA PRO A 8 -20.48 20.14 -30.54
C PRO A 8 -21.31 20.25 -31.83
N LYS A 9 -22.18 21.27 -31.91
CA LYS A 9 -23.02 21.54 -33.10
C LYS A 9 -22.21 21.92 -34.34
N GLU A 10 -21.02 22.51 -34.15
CA GLU A 10 -20.12 22.96 -35.22
C GLU A 10 -19.44 21.80 -35.96
N GLY A 11 -19.63 20.56 -35.50
CA GLY A 11 -19.04 19.37 -36.08
C GLY A 11 -17.77 18.92 -35.38
N LEU A 12 -17.27 17.75 -35.75
CA LEU A 12 -16.07 17.14 -35.19
C LEU A 12 -14.90 17.25 -36.17
N SER A 13 -13.69 17.33 -35.60
CA SER A 13 -12.46 17.28 -36.38
C SER A 13 -11.36 16.52 -35.62
N THR A 14 -10.33 16.17 -36.37
CA THR A 14 -9.09 15.58 -35.88
C THR A 14 -7.89 16.20 -36.61
N PRO A 15 -6.66 16.10 -36.07
CA PRO A 15 -5.46 16.52 -36.81
C PRO A 15 -5.32 15.84 -38.17
N THR A 16 -5.83 14.61 -38.32
CA THR A 16 -5.84 13.89 -39.60
C THR A 16 -6.99 14.33 -40.53
N VAL A 17 -8.14 14.71 -39.99
CA VAL A 17 -9.34 15.07 -40.77
C VAL A 17 -9.98 16.35 -40.24
N SER A 18 -9.78 17.45 -40.97
CA SER A 18 -10.40 18.74 -40.66
C SER A 18 -11.92 18.74 -40.85
N VAL A 19 -12.63 19.70 -40.24
CA VAL A 19 -14.10 19.84 -40.37
C VAL A 19 -14.55 19.88 -41.84
N GLN A 20 -13.81 20.60 -42.70
CA GLN A 20 -14.13 20.74 -44.13
C GLN A 20 -13.94 19.45 -44.93
N ASN A 21 -12.97 18.62 -44.52
CA ASN A 21 -12.64 17.35 -45.18
C ASN A 21 -13.34 16.14 -44.55
N GLY A 22 -14.06 16.35 -43.45
CA GLY A 22 -14.84 15.34 -42.74
C GLY A 22 -16.08 14.94 -43.52
N VAL A 23 -16.14 13.68 -43.94
CA VAL A 23 -17.28 13.13 -44.69
C VAL A 23 -18.28 12.46 -43.74
N PHE A 24 -17.76 11.76 -42.74
CA PHE A 24 -18.53 11.03 -41.75
C PHE A 24 -17.84 11.15 -40.38
N ALA A 25 -18.65 11.39 -39.35
CA ALA A 25 -18.21 11.37 -37.97
C ALA A 25 -19.21 10.55 -37.15
N THR A 26 -18.70 9.80 -36.19
CA THR A 26 -19.49 8.99 -35.27
C THR A 26 -18.94 9.15 -33.86
N THR A 27 -19.80 8.99 -32.86
CA THR A 27 -19.55 9.46 -31.50
C THR A 27 -20.20 8.54 -30.49
N GLY A 28 -19.57 8.33 -29.33
CA GLY A 28 -20.19 7.72 -28.16
C GLY A 28 -19.73 8.42 -26.88
N SER A 29 -20.58 8.45 -25.86
CA SER A 29 -20.20 8.95 -24.55
C SER A 29 -20.85 8.17 -23.42
N ALA A 30 -20.18 8.09 -22.27
CA ALA A 30 -20.74 7.51 -21.06
C ALA A 30 -20.17 8.18 -19.81
N LEU A 31 -21.04 8.44 -18.83
CA LEU A 31 -20.62 8.74 -17.47
C LEU A 31 -20.40 7.42 -16.73
N ILE A 32 -19.22 7.24 -16.14
CA ILE A 32 -18.78 6.00 -15.50
C ILE A 32 -18.43 6.29 -14.04
N ASN A 33 -18.97 5.47 -13.13
CA ASN A 33 -18.69 5.51 -11.69
C ASN A 33 -17.43 4.70 -11.36
N ALA A 34 -16.29 5.17 -11.85
CA ALA A 34 -14.96 4.68 -11.52
C ALA A 34 -13.93 5.81 -11.74
N PRO A 35 -12.71 5.72 -11.17
CA PRO A 35 -11.64 6.68 -11.44
C PRO A 35 -11.24 6.72 -12.92
N ALA A 36 -10.94 7.92 -13.44
CA ALA A 36 -10.56 8.11 -14.84
C ALA A 36 -9.30 7.33 -15.23
N SER A 37 -8.29 7.27 -14.36
CA SER A 37 -7.07 6.49 -14.60
C SER A 37 -7.37 5.01 -14.80
N PHE A 38 -8.25 4.45 -13.96
CA PHE A 38 -8.63 3.05 -14.04
C PHE A 38 -9.36 2.70 -15.34
N ILE A 39 -10.28 3.56 -15.78
CA ILE A 39 -10.97 3.38 -17.07
C ILE A 39 -10.02 3.55 -18.26
N PHE A 40 -9.06 4.46 -18.15
CA PHE A 40 -8.04 4.64 -19.16
C PHE A 40 -7.13 3.40 -19.30
N ASP A 41 -6.76 2.77 -18.18
CA ASP A 41 -5.99 1.52 -18.20
C ASP A 41 -6.75 0.39 -18.91
N ILE A 42 -8.07 0.25 -18.67
CA ILE A 42 -8.92 -0.74 -19.37
C ILE A 42 -8.97 -0.46 -20.87
N LEU A 43 -9.03 0.82 -21.28
CA LEU A 43 -9.02 1.21 -22.69
C LEU A 43 -7.68 0.89 -23.38
N LEU A 44 -6.57 0.87 -22.66
CA LEU A 44 -5.25 0.58 -23.22
C LEU A 44 -4.89 -0.91 -23.18
N ASP A 45 -5.44 -1.68 -22.24
CA ASP A 45 -5.17 -3.10 -22.11
C ASP A 45 -6.09 -3.95 -23.00
N THR A 46 -5.56 -4.35 -24.15
CA THR A 46 -6.33 -5.09 -25.14
C THR A 46 -6.59 -6.54 -24.74
N SER A 47 -5.96 -7.05 -23.67
CA SER A 47 -6.21 -8.42 -23.20
C SER A 47 -7.64 -8.61 -22.69
N THR A 48 -8.27 -7.53 -22.22
CA THR A 48 -9.63 -7.54 -21.65
C THR A 48 -10.72 -7.33 -22.69
N TYR A 49 -10.37 -6.97 -23.93
CA TYR A 49 -11.36 -6.57 -24.94
C TYR A 49 -12.38 -7.68 -25.27
N SER A 50 -11.98 -8.95 -25.21
CA SER A 50 -12.89 -10.07 -25.41
C SER A 50 -13.99 -10.17 -24.35
N ASP A 51 -13.75 -9.60 -23.17
CA ASP A 51 -14.65 -9.71 -22.01
C ASP A 51 -15.73 -8.63 -22.02
N TRP A 52 -15.51 -7.54 -22.74
CA TRP A 52 -16.43 -6.40 -22.73
C TRP A 52 -16.75 -5.83 -24.11
N CYS A 53 -15.81 -5.79 -25.06
CA CYS A 53 -16.00 -5.09 -26.33
C CYS A 53 -16.56 -6.02 -27.42
N THR A 54 -17.87 -5.98 -27.66
CA THR A 54 -18.48 -6.79 -28.73
C THR A 54 -18.17 -6.26 -30.13
N PHE A 55 -17.85 -4.96 -30.24
CA PHE A 55 -17.45 -4.34 -31.50
C PHE A 55 -16.05 -4.81 -31.93
N VAL A 56 -15.11 -4.92 -30.99
CA VAL A 56 -13.71 -5.32 -31.25
C VAL A 56 -13.28 -6.36 -30.20
N PRO A 57 -13.76 -7.61 -30.31
CA PRO A 57 -13.47 -8.64 -29.32
C PRO A 57 -12.04 -9.19 -29.39
N LYS A 58 -11.27 -8.80 -30.42
CA LYS A 58 -9.90 -9.25 -30.62
C LYS A 58 -9.03 -8.12 -31.15
N VAL A 59 -7.85 -7.98 -30.56
CA VAL A 59 -6.79 -7.07 -30.98
C VAL A 59 -5.47 -7.85 -31.06
N VAL A 60 -4.64 -7.53 -32.05
CA VAL A 60 -3.29 -8.08 -32.18
C VAL A 60 -2.30 -6.92 -32.25
N VAL A 61 -1.25 -6.97 -31.42
CA VAL A 61 -0.15 -5.99 -31.43
C VAL A 61 0.86 -6.39 -32.49
N ASP A 62 0.89 -5.64 -33.59
CA ASP A 62 1.74 -5.91 -34.76
C ASP A 62 3.19 -5.45 -34.53
N ALA A 63 3.36 -4.30 -33.88
CA ALA A 63 4.66 -3.76 -33.47
C ALA A 63 4.48 -2.72 -32.35
N GLN A 64 5.42 -2.65 -31.41
CA GLN A 64 5.37 -1.68 -30.31
C GLN A 64 6.77 -1.19 -29.95
N PRO A 65 6.94 0.08 -29.53
CA PRO A 65 8.23 0.56 -29.05
C PRO A 65 8.68 -0.22 -27.80
N HIS A 66 9.91 -0.74 -27.82
CA HIS A 66 10.50 -1.39 -26.65
C HIS A 66 10.86 -0.35 -25.59
N ASN A 67 10.66 -0.68 -24.31
CA ASN A 67 11.27 0.06 -23.22
C ASN A 67 12.79 -0.14 -23.35
N ALA A 68 13.57 0.94 -23.29
CA ALA A 68 15.04 0.92 -23.40
C ALA A 68 15.78 0.15 -22.27
N ALA A 69 15.08 -0.67 -21.49
CA ALA A 69 15.58 -1.35 -20.29
C ALA A 69 15.51 -2.89 -20.32
N GLN A 70 15.11 -3.53 -21.42
CA GLN A 70 15.11 -5.00 -21.53
C GLN A 70 16.22 -5.47 -22.46
N HIS A 71 17.21 -6.16 -21.88
CA HIS A 71 18.27 -6.86 -22.61
C HIS A 71 17.71 -8.06 -23.38
N ASN A 72 18.21 -8.22 -24.61
CA ASN A 72 17.88 -9.31 -25.54
C ASN A 72 18.36 -10.67 -25.02
N ASP A 73 17.45 -11.47 -24.46
CA ASP A 73 17.60 -12.92 -24.39
C ASP A 73 16.54 -13.55 -25.31
N GLY A 74 16.98 -14.09 -26.44
CA GLY A 74 16.18 -14.57 -27.58
C GLY A 74 15.14 -15.66 -27.30
N LYS A 75 14.13 -15.36 -26.49
CA LYS A 75 12.86 -16.09 -26.37
C LYS A 75 11.76 -15.39 -27.16
N ALA A 76 10.77 -16.17 -27.58
CA ALA A 76 9.63 -15.72 -28.38
C ALA A 76 9.01 -14.43 -27.83
N ASP A 77 8.66 -13.54 -28.76
CA ASP A 77 8.23 -12.16 -28.60
C ASP A 77 6.98 -12.04 -27.68
N ASP A 78 7.19 -11.92 -26.37
CA ASP A 78 6.14 -11.67 -25.37
C ASP A 78 5.77 -10.18 -25.38
N ARG A 79 5.08 -9.77 -26.45
CA ARG A 79 4.64 -8.39 -26.63
C ARG A 79 3.49 -8.10 -25.66
N SER A 80 3.66 -7.09 -24.81
CA SER A 80 2.63 -6.60 -23.91
C SER A 80 1.32 -6.31 -24.63
N SER A 81 0.18 -6.69 -24.04
CA SER A 81 -1.16 -6.34 -24.51
C SER A 81 -1.54 -4.87 -24.28
N VAL A 82 -0.72 -4.13 -23.54
CA VAL A 82 -1.00 -2.73 -23.18
C VAL A 82 -0.45 -1.81 -24.26
N LEU A 83 -1.33 -1.05 -24.92
CA LEU A 83 -0.96 -0.12 -26.00
C LEU A 83 -0.11 1.04 -25.47
N LYS A 84 0.84 1.50 -26.29
CA LYS A 84 1.76 2.62 -26.02
C LYS A 84 1.73 3.59 -27.19
N LEU A 85 2.20 4.82 -26.99
CA LEU A 85 2.40 5.76 -28.09
C LEU A 85 3.25 5.13 -29.20
N GLY A 86 2.78 5.18 -30.45
CA GLY A 86 3.45 4.55 -31.60
C GLY A 86 3.22 3.05 -31.77
N THR A 87 2.43 2.38 -30.92
CA THR A 87 2.02 0.99 -31.15
C THR A 87 1.24 0.86 -32.45
N LYS A 88 1.63 -0.11 -33.29
CA LYS A 88 0.88 -0.58 -34.45
C LYS A 88 0.10 -1.83 -34.06
N PHE A 89 -1.18 -1.85 -34.34
CA PHE A 89 -2.08 -2.93 -33.93
C PHE A 89 -3.22 -3.12 -34.92
N THR A 90 -3.81 -4.32 -34.89
CA THR A 90 -4.92 -4.70 -35.76
C THR A 90 -6.17 -4.96 -34.92
N PHE A 91 -7.21 -4.17 -35.17
CA PHE A 91 -8.56 -4.41 -34.64
C PHE A 91 -9.31 -5.39 -35.54
N PHE A 92 -9.97 -6.37 -34.93
CA PHE A 92 -10.85 -7.30 -35.64
C PHE A 92 -12.30 -6.88 -35.45
N ALA A 93 -12.72 -5.84 -36.18
CA ALA A 93 -14.02 -5.19 -36.01
C ALA A 93 -15.17 -6.08 -36.50
N VAL A 94 -16.23 -6.20 -35.68
CA VAL A 94 -17.46 -6.93 -35.99
C VAL A 94 -18.55 -5.93 -36.41
N MET A 95 -18.83 -5.90 -37.71
CA MET A 95 -19.81 -4.98 -38.31
C MET A 95 -21.25 -5.55 -38.36
N GLY A 96 -21.42 -6.84 -38.03
CA GLY A 96 -22.71 -7.52 -37.97
C GLY A 96 -23.11 -7.86 -36.54
N GLU A 97 -23.93 -8.91 -36.38
CA GLU A 97 -24.22 -9.50 -35.08
C GLU A 97 -22.98 -10.18 -34.48
N PRO A 98 -22.91 -10.37 -33.15
CA PRO A 98 -21.82 -11.11 -32.50
C PRO A 98 -21.57 -12.47 -33.19
N GLY A 99 -20.31 -12.76 -33.53
CA GLY A 99 -19.93 -13.96 -34.29
C GLY A 99 -19.88 -13.77 -35.82
N SER A 100 -20.29 -12.60 -36.34
CA SER A 100 -20.12 -12.25 -37.75
C SER A 100 -18.65 -12.16 -38.16
N ARG A 101 -18.40 -12.16 -39.48
CA ARG A 101 -17.05 -12.00 -40.06
C ARG A 101 -16.35 -10.77 -39.46
N GLN A 102 -15.18 -10.99 -38.89
CA GLN A 102 -14.32 -9.94 -38.38
C GLN A 102 -13.56 -9.27 -39.52
N THR A 103 -13.51 -7.94 -39.49
CA THR A 103 -12.80 -7.11 -40.46
C THR A 103 -11.50 -6.59 -39.83
N PRO A 104 -10.32 -7.04 -40.28
CA PRO A 104 -9.06 -6.53 -39.78
C PRO A 104 -8.92 -5.04 -40.16
N THR A 105 -8.54 -4.22 -39.20
CA THR A 105 -8.34 -2.78 -39.35
C THR A 105 -7.00 -2.41 -38.73
N HIS A 106 -6.02 -2.06 -39.56
CA HIS A 106 -4.66 -1.72 -39.14
C HIS A 106 -4.59 -0.27 -38.66
N LEU A 107 -4.13 -0.07 -37.43
CA LEU A 107 -4.12 1.19 -36.72
C LEU A 107 -2.76 1.47 -36.09
N ILE A 108 -2.48 2.75 -35.86
CA ILE A 108 -1.31 3.21 -35.11
C ILE A 108 -1.75 4.23 -34.06
N ILE A 109 -1.24 4.11 -32.83
CA ILE A 109 -1.44 5.12 -31.79
C ILE A 109 -0.71 6.40 -32.20
N SER A 110 -1.49 7.44 -32.52
CA SER A 110 -0.99 8.75 -32.94
C SER A 110 -0.80 9.73 -31.79
N ASP A 111 -1.55 9.57 -30.71
CA ASP A 111 -1.47 10.41 -29.52
C ASP A 111 -1.74 9.60 -28.25
N MET A 112 -1.09 10.00 -27.16
CA MET A 112 -1.34 9.49 -25.82
C MET A 112 -0.92 10.56 -24.82
N SER A 113 -1.80 10.86 -23.86
CA SER A 113 -1.48 11.78 -22.77
C SER A 113 -2.25 11.46 -21.49
N THR A 114 -1.67 11.89 -20.38
CA THR A 114 -2.27 11.82 -19.05
C THR A 114 -2.24 13.22 -18.42
N PRO A 115 -2.98 13.46 -17.33
CA PRO A 115 -2.89 14.71 -16.59
C PRO A 115 -1.48 15.09 -16.10
N LEU A 116 -0.61 14.10 -15.91
CA LEU A 116 0.78 14.30 -15.48
C LEU A 116 1.74 14.48 -16.66
N GLU A 117 1.39 13.92 -17.83
CA GLU A 117 2.19 13.93 -19.06
C GLU A 117 1.31 14.37 -20.24
N PRO A 118 1.02 15.68 -20.35
CA PRO A 118 0.22 16.22 -21.43
C PRO A 118 0.94 16.11 -22.78
N SER A 119 0.19 15.85 -23.84
CA SER A 119 0.71 15.78 -25.22
C SER A 119 0.59 17.12 -25.93
N SER A 120 1.50 17.35 -26.90
CA SER A 120 1.47 18.48 -27.83
C SER A 120 0.87 18.12 -29.20
N TYR A 121 0.31 16.92 -29.35
CA TYR A 121 -0.28 16.45 -30.62
C TYR A 121 -1.43 17.35 -31.09
N ILE A 122 -2.19 17.91 -30.15
CA ILE A 122 -3.19 18.95 -30.41
C ILE A 122 -2.55 20.31 -30.09
N PRO A 123 -2.47 21.24 -31.06
CA PRO A 123 -1.92 22.57 -30.81
C PRO A 123 -2.70 23.31 -29.70
N PRO A 124 -2.02 24.08 -28.83
CA PRO A 124 -2.67 24.86 -27.76
C PRO A 124 -3.79 25.77 -28.27
N ASP A 125 -3.56 26.48 -29.37
CA ASP A 125 -4.55 27.37 -30.01
C ASP A 125 -5.84 26.61 -30.39
N THR A 126 -5.70 25.35 -30.79
CA THR A 126 -6.84 24.48 -31.11
C THR A 126 -7.57 24.03 -29.85
N LEU A 127 -6.86 23.74 -28.75
CA LEU A 127 -7.46 23.35 -27.47
C LEU A 127 -8.26 24.50 -26.84
N GLU A 128 -7.82 25.74 -27.02
CA GLU A 128 -8.52 26.92 -26.47
C GLU A 128 -9.83 27.23 -27.21
N VAL A 129 -9.87 26.98 -28.52
CA VAL A 129 -11.00 27.39 -29.38
C VAL A 129 -11.96 26.24 -29.67
N SER A 130 -11.47 25.00 -29.75
CA SER A 130 -12.27 23.84 -30.13
C SER A 130 -13.05 23.27 -28.96
N LEU A 131 -14.38 23.21 -29.10
CA LEU A 131 -15.26 22.51 -28.15
C LEU A 131 -15.21 20.98 -28.28
N VAL A 132 -14.48 20.46 -29.27
CA VAL A 132 -14.33 19.01 -29.50
C VAL A 132 -13.46 18.37 -28.42
N TYR A 133 -12.43 19.08 -27.96
CA TYR A 133 -11.42 18.56 -27.05
C TYR A 133 -11.60 19.15 -25.65
N THR A 134 -11.21 18.37 -24.64
CA THR A 134 -11.07 18.91 -23.29
C THR A 134 -9.81 19.79 -23.22
N ALA A 135 -10.02 21.09 -22.98
CA ALA A 135 -8.95 22.09 -22.90
C ALA A 135 -8.13 21.97 -21.61
N ASP A 136 -8.78 21.62 -20.49
CA ASP A 136 -8.09 21.42 -19.21
C ASP A 136 -7.38 20.06 -19.17
N LEU A 137 -6.11 20.07 -19.59
CA LEU A 137 -5.25 18.90 -19.66
C LEU A 137 -5.00 18.25 -18.28
N SER A 138 -5.20 18.97 -17.17
CA SER A 138 -5.06 18.41 -15.82
C SER A 138 -6.22 17.48 -15.43
N THR A 139 -7.26 17.42 -16.25
CA THR A 139 -8.48 16.65 -15.99
C THR A 139 -8.78 15.58 -17.03
N VAL A 140 -7.89 15.33 -17.99
CA VAL A 140 -8.18 14.40 -19.09
C VAL A 140 -7.04 13.43 -19.36
N TYR A 141 -7.41 12.16 -19.52
CA TYR A 141 -6.56 11.15 -20.16
C TYR A 141 -7.01 11.03 -21.60
N ARG A 142 -6.05 10.98 -22.54
CA ARG A 142 -6.36 10.97 -23.97
C ARG A 142 -5.53 9.91 -24.67
N VAL A 143 -6.17 9.18 -25.57
CA VAL A 143 -5.50 8.33 -26.55
C VAL A 143 -6.15 8.53 -27.90
N ALA A 144 -5.34 8.60 -28.96
CA ALA A 144 -5.82 8.66 -30.33
C ALA A 144 -5.09 7.66 -31.19
N TRP A 145 -5.81 7.13 -32.18
CA TRP A 145 -5.23 6.28 -33.21
C TRP A 145 -5.82 6.58 -34.58
N LYS A 146 -5.01 6.30 -35.59
CA LYS A 146 -5.38 6.51 -37.00
C LYS A 146 -5.03 5.30 -37.84
N GLY A 147 -5.60 5.21 -39.04
CA GLY A 147 -5.29 4.14 -39.97
C GLY A 147 -3.79 4.11 -40.33
N ASP A 148 -3.14 2.95 -40.21
CA ASP A 148 -1.69 2.78 -40.50
C ASP A 148 -1.38 2.73 -42.02
N LYS A 149 -2.39 2.93 -42.89
CA LYS A 149 -2.30 3.01 -44.36
C LYS A 149 -1.58 1.84 -45.06
N VAL A 150 -1.48 0.69 -44.39
CA VAL A 150 -0.81 -0.51 -44.90
C VAL A 150 -1.63 -1.16 -46.02
N ASP A 151 -2.96 -1.18 -45.91
CA ASP A 151 -3.85 -1.73 -46.94
C ASP A 151 -4.12 -0.76 -48.09
N PHE A 152 -4.25 -1.30 -49.31
CA PHE A 152 -4.63 -0.53 -50.50
C PHE A 152 -5.97 0.22 -50.30
N PHE A 153 -6.93 -0.41 -49.62
CA PHE A 153 -8.21 0.22 -49.23
C PHE A 153 -8.02 1.36 -48.20
N ALA A 154 -6.99 1.30 -47.35
CA ALA A 154 -6.71 2.34 -46.35
C ALA A 154 -6.07 3.61 -46.97
N LYS A 155 -5.61 3.58 -48.22
CA LYS A 155 -5.06 4.78 -48.89
C LYS A 155 -6.13 5.78 -49.33
N GLY A 156 -7.37 5.32 -49.57
CA GLY A 156 -8.51 6.16 -49.95
C GLY A 156 -9.38 6.64 -48.79
N LEU A 157 -9.05 6.23 -47.56
CA LEU A 157 -9.78 6.54 -46.33
C LEU A 157 -8.81 7.12 -45.29
N ASN A 158 -9.01 8.39 -44.92
CA ASN A 158 -8.33 8.97 -43.76
C ASN A 158 -9.26 8.82 -42.56
N THR A 159 -8.80 8.16 -41.51
CA THR A 159 -9.57 7.97 -40.27
C THR A 159 -8.69 8.24 -39.06
N GLU A 160 -9.24 8.92 -38.06
CA GLU A 160 -8.63 9.08 -36.75
C GLU A 160 -9.73 9.07 -35.68
N ARG A 161 -9.49 8.28 -34.64
CA ARG A 161 -10.36 8.12 -33.47
C ARG A 161 -9.67 8.66 -32.24
N PHE A 162 -10.44 9.37 -31.42
CA PHE A 162 -10.02 9.83 -30.11
C PHE A 162 -10.85 9.16 -29.02
N HIS A 163 -10.21 8.97 -27.87
CA HIS A 163 -10.85 8.67 -26.60
C HIS A 163 -10.34 9.69 -25.59
N GLU A 164 -11.27 10.41 -24.96
CA GLU A 164 -11.01 11.23 -23.77
C GLU A 164 -11.70 10.62 -22.57
N VAL A 165 -10.94 10.37 -21.50
CA VAL A 165 -11.46 9.98 -20.19
C VAL A 165 -11.27 11.18 -19.26
N ILE A 166 -12.36 11.89 -19.00
CA ILE A 166 -12.38 13.18 -18.31
C ILE A 166 -12.73 12.96 -16.84
N VAL A 167 -11.94 13.51 -15.93
CA VAL A 167 -12.16 13.48 -14.49
C VAL A 167 -13.38 14.36 -14.15
N ARG A 168 -14.41 13.76 -13.55
CA ARG A 168 -15.61 14.44 -13.06
C ARG A 168 -15.75 14.37 -11.53
N GLY A 169 -14.92 13.58 -10.88
CA GLY A 169 -14.84 13.39 -9.43
C GLY A 169 -13.79 12.32 -9.08
N GLN A 170 -13.61 12.00 -7.79
CA GLN A 170 -12.64 10.98 -7.35
C GLN A 170 -12.92 9.60 -7.95
N GLU A 171 -14.19 9.19 -8.01
CA GLU A 171 -14.63 7.90 -8.57
C GLU A 171 -15.69 8.10 -9.65
N LYS A 172 -15.52 9.17 -10.43
CA LYS A 172 -16.45 9.50 -11.51
C LYS A 172 -15.70 10.10 -12.67
N CYS A 173 -15.89 9.53 -13.84
CA CYS A 173 -15.34 10.06 -15.08
C CYS A 173 -16.38 10.08 -16.20
N GLU A 174 -16.09 10.85 -17.24
CA GLU A 174 -16.83 10.87 -18.49
C GLU A 174 -15.92 10.34 -19.59
N VAL A 175 -16.33 9.29 -20.29
CA VAL A 175 -15.65 8.83 -21.50
C VAL A 175 -16.34 9.46 -22.69
N ARG A 176 -15.55 10.08 -23.57
CA ARG A 176 -15.98 10.54 -24.88
C ARG A 176 -15.13 9.86 -25.93
N THR A 177 -15.77 9.26 -26.91
CA THR A 177 -15.09 8.70 -28.08
C THR A 177 -15.71 9.23 -29.34
N TRP A 178 -14.88 9.55 -30.32
CA TRP A 178 -15.35 9.94 -31.63
C TRP A 178 -14.33 9.57 -32.69
N GLU A 179 -14.84 9.30 -33.88
CA GLU A 179 -14.03 9.01 -35.06
C GLU A 179 -14.47 9.90 -36.20
N VAL A 180 -13.50 10.49 -36.90
CA VAL A 180 -13.75 11.32 -38.09
C VAL A 180 -13.09 10.66 -39.28
N MET A 181 -13.89 10.45 -40.32
CA MET A 181 -13.48 9.86 -41.59
C MET A 181 -13.55 10.87 -42.72
N GLY A 182 -12.49 10.93 -43.53
CA GLY A 182 -12.40 11.74 -44.74
C GLY A 182 -11.85 10.94 -45.93
N GLY A 183 -11.91 11.54 -47.11
CA GLY A 183 -11.48 10.90 -48.37
C GLY A 183 -12.61 10.19 -49.12
N VAL A 184 -12.31 9.75 -50.33
CA VAL A 184 -13.33 9.25 -51.28
C VAL A 184 -14.05 8.01 -50.74
N LEU A 185 -13.34 7.11 -50.06
CA LEU A 185 -13.95 5.90 -49.50
C LEU A 185 -14.82 6.16 -48.26
N ALA A 186 -14.67 7.31 -47.59
CA ALA A 186 -15.51 7.67 -46.46
C ALA A 186 -16.99 7.86 -46.87
N HIS A 187 -17.27 8.26 -48.12
CA HIS A 187 -18.63 8.34 -48.64
C HIS A 187 -19.30 6.96 -48.73
N THR A 188 -18.54 5.94 -49.15
CA THR A 188 -19.02 4.56 -49.22
C THR A 188 -19.28 4.00 -47.82
N VAL A 189 -18.38 4.25 -46.87
CA VAL A 189 -18.57 3.83 -45.47
C VAL A 189 -19.81 4.50 -44.86
N LYS A 190 -19.98 5.81 -45.08
CA LYS A 190 -21.16 6.56 -44.63
C LYS A 190 -22.46 5.98 -45.20
N TRP A 191 -22.46 5.61 -46.48
CA TRP A 191 -23.64 5.07 -47.13
C TRP A 191 -24.00 3.67 -46.61
N LEU A 192 -23.01 2.80 -46.42
CA LEU A 192 -23.23 1.40 -46.02
C LEU A 192 -23.40 1.20 -44.51
N TYR A 193 -22.61 1.89 -43.70
CA TYR A 193 -22.37 1.51 -42.30
C TYR A 193 -22.67 2.59 -41.27
N ARG A 194 -23.14 3.79 -41.66
CA ARG A 194 -23.40 4.90 -40.71
C ARG A 194 -24.20 4.47 -39.48
N LYS A 195 -25.39 3.91 -39.70
CA LYS A 195 -26.28 3.48 -38.59
C LYS A 195 -25.63 2.41 -37.71
N THR A 196 -24.87 1.50 -38.33
CA THR A 196 -24.15 0.44 -37.62
C THR A 196 -23.02 1.02 -36.77
N LEU A 197 -22.22 1.92 -37.32
CA LEU A 197 -21.10 2.54 -36.62
C LEU A 197 -21.57 3.44 -35.47
N ASP A 198 -22.61 4.25 -35.70
CA ASP A 198 -23.23 5.04 -34.63
C ASP A 198 -23.67 4.15 -33.46
N LYS A 199 -24.38 3.04 -33.76
CA LYS A 199 -24.76 2.05 -32.75
C LYS A 199 -23.55 1.41 -32.06
N LYS A 200 -22.49 1.07 -32.80
CA LYS A 200 -21.30 0.40 -32.27
C LYS A 200 -20.47 1.30 -31.34
N PHE A 201 -20.47 2.61 -31.56
CA PHE A 201 -19.81 3.57 -30.68
C PHE A 201 -20.58 3.80 -29.38
N ASP A 202 -21.92 3.80 -29.45
CA ASP A 202 -22.77 3.79 -28.26
C ASP A 202 -22.59 2.48 -27.46
N GLU A 203 -22.61 1.32 -28.14
CA GLU A 203 -22.34 0.01 -27.54
C GLU A 203 -20.96 -0.02 -26.88
N TRP A 204 -19.91 0.47 -27.54
CA TRP A 204 -18.56 0.56 -26.98
C TRP A 204 -18.54 1.29 -25.64
N CYS A 205 -19.18 2.46 -25.55
CA CYS A 205 -19.19 3.25 -24.32
C CYS A 205 -20.04 2.60 -23.22
N ALA A 206 -21.17 2.00 -23.59
CA ALA A 206 -22.05 1.30 -22.66
C ALA A 206 -21.38 0.05 -22.08
N GLU A 207 -20.69 -0.72 -22.92
CA GLU A 207 -19.97 -1.93 -22.53
C GLU A 207 -18.76 -1.61 -21.65
N LEU A 208 -17.96 -0.60 -22.03
CA LEU A 208 -16.84 -0.11 -21.22
C LEU A 208 -17.32 0.37 -19.85
N LYS A 209 -18.45 1.09 -19.81
CA LYS A 209 -19.09 1.50 -18.55
C LYS A 209 -19.47 0.29 -17.70
N ALA A 210 -20.20 -0.66 -18.27
CA ALA A 210 -20.67 -1.84 -17.54
C ALA A 210 -19.51 -2.67 -16.97
N PHE A 211 -18.48 -2.90 -17.78
CA PHE A 211 -17.28 -3.64 -17.37
C PHE A 211 -16.44 -2.87 -16.35
N GLY A 212 -16.21 -1.57 -16.60
CA GLY A 212 -15.45 -0.70 -15.70
C GLY A 212 -16.09 -0.58 -14.32
N GLU A 213 -17.40 -0.31 -14.24
CA GLU A 213 -18.13 -0.20 -12.98
C GLU A 213 -18.18 -1.53 -12.22
N LYS A 214 -18.41 -2.66 -12.92
CA LYS A 214 -18.41 -3.99 -12.30
C LYS A 214 -17.05 -4.35 -11.72
N THR A 215 -15.99 -4.12 -12.48
CA THR A 215 -14.62 -4.44 -12.05
C THR A 215 -14.18 -3.53 -10.91
N TRP A 216 -14.52 -2.24 -10.98
CA TRP A 216 -14.26 -1.29 -9.90
C TRP A 216 -14.99 -1.67 -8.60
N ALA A 217 -16.29 -1.97 -8.68
CA ALA A 217 -17.09 -2.38 -7.52
C ALA A 217 -16.55 -3.66 -6.88
N THR A 218 -16.12 -4.63 -7.68
CA THR A 218 -15.50 -5.88 -7.19
C THR A 218 -14.19 -5.59 -6.44
N ARG A 219 -13.36 -4.70 -6.99
CA ARG A 219 -12.10 -4.28 -6.38
C ARG A 219 -12.32 -3.56 -5.05
N GLU A 220 -13.31 -2.68 -4.98
CA GLU A 220 -13.69 -2.00 -3.74
C GLU A 220 -14.28 -2.96 -2.71
N GLN A 221 -15.12 -3.91 -3.14
CA GLN A 221 -15.64 -4.95 -2.24
C GLN A 221 -14.51 -5.81 -1.65
N GLN A 222 -13.52 -6.20 -2.45
CA GLN A 222 -12.34 -6.94 -1.97
C GLN A 222 -11.50 -6.11 -0.97
N ARG A 223 -11.27 -4.82 -1.26
CA ARG A 223 -10.58 -3.91 -0.33
C ARG A 223 -11.38 -3.69 0.96
N GLY A 224 -12.70 -3.61 0.86
CA GLY A 224 -13.63 -3.44 1.98
C GLY A 224 -13.69 -4.65 2.89
N ASN A 225 -13.71 -5.87 2.33
CA ASN A 225 -13.83 -7.11 3.10
C ASN A 225 -12.66 -7.31 4.08
N ILE A 226 -11.42 -7.04 3.68
CA ILE A 226 -10.25 -7.19 4.57
C ILE A 226 -10.31 -6.16 5.71
N ARG A 227 -10.70 -4.92 5.42
CA ARG A 227 -10.81 -3.86 6.43
C ARG A 227 -11.97 -4.09 7.40
N ALA A 228 -13.10 -4.59 6.91
CA ALA A 228 -14.25 -4.95 7.74
C ALA A 228 -13.92 -6.14 8.64
N LEU A 229 -13.27 -7.19 8.09
CA LEU A 229 -12.76 -8.31 8.88
C LEU A 229 -11.80 -7.82 9.97
N TYR A 230 -10.85 -6.94 9.63
CA TYR A 230 -9.90 -6.39 10.61
C TYR A 230 -10.58 -5.52 11.69
N ALA A 231 -11.58 -4.72 11.32
CA ALA A 231 -12.29 -3.82 12.25
C ALA A 231 -13.11 -4.59 13.29
N HIS A 232 -13.73 -5.71 12.88
CA HIS A 232 -14.53 -6.56 13.76
C HIS A 232 -13.74 -7.68 14.44
N ALA A 233 -12.49 -7.92 13.99
CA ALA A 233 -11.59 -8.92 14.55
C ALA A 233 -11.00 -8.49 15.90
N ASP A 234 -10.83 -9.47 16.79
CA ASP A 234 -10.01 -9.35 18.00
C ASP A 234 -8.50 -9.33 17.66
N ALA A 235 -7.64 -9.15 18.67
CA ALA A 235 -6.18 -9.04 18.44
C ALA A 235 -5.57 -10.31 17.81
N HIS A 236 -6.04 -11.49 18.19
CA HIS A 236 -5.57 -12.76 17.66
C HIS A 236 -6.04 -12.96 16.21
N GLU A 237 -7.30 -12.65 15.94
CA GLU A 237 -7.86 -12.66 14.59
C GLU A 237 -7.16 -11.64 13.69
N ARG A 238 -6.82 -10.44 14.19
CA ARG A 238 -6.03 -9.44 13.46
C ARG A 238 -4.62 -9.93 13.15
N GLN A 239 -3.95 -10.60 14.08
CA GLN A 239 -2.64 -11.21 13.84
C GLN A 239 -2.75 -12.31 12.77
N ASN A 240 -3.74 -13.19 12.88
CA ASN A 240 -4.00 -14.25 11.90
C ASN A 240 -4.31 -13.66 10.51
N ILE A 241 -5.11 -12.59 10.44
CA ILE A 241 -5.35 -11.84 9.19
C ILE A 241 -4.03 -11.29 8.64
N GLN A 242 -3.17 -10.71 9.48
CA GLN A 242 -1.86 -10.21 9.03
C GLN A 242 -0.93 -11.32 8.54
N GLU A 243 -0.91 -12.48 9.20
CA GLU A 243 -0.14 -13.65 8.77
C GLU A 243 -0.64 -14.18 7.43
N GLN A 244 -1.95 -14.37 7.28
CA GLN A 244 -2.55 -14.78 6.01
C GLN A 244 -2.30 -13.79 4.88
N LEU A 245 -2.37 -12.48 5.15
CA LEU A 245 -2.04 -11.46 4.16
C LEU A 245 -0.57 -11.52 3.75
N ARG A 246 0.35 -11.77 4.68
CA ARG A 246 1.77 -11.97 4.38
C ARG A 246 2.02 -13.23 3.56
N ASP A 247 1.33 -14.32 3.88
CA ASP A 247 1.44 -15.57 3.14
C ASP A 247 0.91 -15.40 1.71
N VAL A 248 -0.28 -14.81 1.55
CA VAL A 248 -0.82 -14.47 0.23
C VAL A 248 0.14 -13.57 -0.54
N GLN A 249 0.69 -12.52 0.10
CA GLN A 249 1.65 -11.62 -0.53
C GLN A 249 2.91 -12.35 -0.99
N ARG A 250 3.39 -13.35 -0.23
CA ARG A 250 4.54 -14.18 -0.60
C ARG A 250 4.20 -15.13 -1.74
N ASP A 251 3.02 -15.72 -1.73
CA ASP A 251 2.61 -16.77 -2.68
C ASP A 251 2.31 -16.20 -4.08
N ILE A 252 1.83 -14.96 -4.16
CA ILE A 252 1.54 -14.28 -5.44
C ILE A 252 2.70 -13.42 -5.96
N ALA A 253 3.70 -13.15 -5.13
CA ALA A 253 4.84 -12.33 -5.51
C ALA A 253 5.68 -13.04 -6.58
N SER A 254 6.08 -12.31 -7.62
CA SER A 254 7.06 -12.83 -8.56
C SER A 254 8.41 -13.01 -7.86
N ASN A 255 9.29 -13.84 -8.44
CA ASN A 255 10.67 -13.97 -7.94
C ASN A 255 11.38 -12.61 -7.85
N PHE A 256 11.07 -11.69 -8.77
CA PHE A 256 11.59 -10.34 -8.75
C PHE A 256 11.08 -9.57 -7.52
N ASP A 257 9.77 -9.63 -7.23
CA ASP A 257 9.16 -8.96 -6.08
C ASP A 257 9.70 -9.48 -4.75
N LEU A 258 9.97 -10.79 -4.64
CA LEU A 258 10.54 -11.40 -3.45
C LEU A 258 11.97 -10.91 -3.19
N VAL A 259 12.83 -10.90 -4.21
CA VAL A 259 14.23 -10.46 -4.09
C VAL A 259 14.32 -8.96 -3.87
N TRP A 260 13.56 -8.18 -4.65
CA TRP A 260 13.52 -6.73 -4.51
C TRP A 260 12.90 -6.32 -3.17
N GLY A 261 11.87 -7.01 -2.72
CA GLY A 261 11.24 -6.81 -1.40
C GLY A 261 12.26 -6.90 -0.26
N LEU A 262 13.09 -7.95 -0.27
CA LEU A 262 14.17 -8.14 0.70
C LEU A 262 15.23 -7.03 0.60
N GLY A 263 15.69 -6.70 -0.61
CA GLY A 263 16.70 -5.65 -0.84
C GLY A 263 16.22 -4.25 -0.44
N SER A 264 14.93 -3.98 -0.59
CA SER A 264 14.31 -2.69 -0.30
C SER A 264 14.24 -2.35 1.20
N GLY A 265 14.43 -3.34 2.08
CA GLY A 265 14.41 -3.16 3.53
C GLY A 265 15.46 -2.16 4.01
N GLN A 266 16.69 -2.22 3.49
CA GLN A 266 17.76 -1.27 3.86
C GLN A 266 17.43 0.17 3.42
N MET A 267 16.81 0.31 2.25
CA MET A 267 16.35 1.61 1.76
C MET A 267 15.27 2.21 2.66
N ARG A 268 14.35 1.39 3.18
CA ARG A 268 13.32 1.85 4.13
C ARG A 268 13.92 2.45 5.40
N TRP A 269 14.93 1.79 5.98
CA TRP A 269 15.61 2.31 7.17
C TRP A 269 16.25 3.68 6.90
N ALA A 270 16.94 3.83 5.77
CA ALA A 270 17.55 5.10 5.37
C ALA A 270 16.49 6.19 5.17
N LEU A 271 15.39 5.88 4.50
CA LEU A 271 14.29 6.79 4.27
C LEU A 271 13.61 7.23 5.58
N VAL A 272 13.44 6.32 6.54
CA VAL A 272 12.93 6.68 7.87
C VAL A 272 13.90 7.61 8.59
N GLN A 273 15.22 7.35 8.56
CA GLN A 273 16.20 8.27 9.16
C GLN A 273 16.09 9.67 8.53
N ILE A 274 16.05 9.75 7.18
CA ILE A 274 15.90 11.01 6.46
C ILE A 274 14.60 11.71 6.84
N GLY A 275 13.49 10.97 6.96
CA GLY A 275 12.20 11.52 7.38
C GLY A 275 12.20 12.06 8.81
N ILE A 276 12.98 11.45 9.71
CA ILE A 276 13.21 11.95 11.08
C ILE A 276 14.07 13.22 11.04
N ASP A 277 15.20 13.21 10.31
CA ASP A 277 16.15 14.32 10.23
C ASP A 277 15.53 15.57 9.59
N LEU A 278 14.67 15.38 8.59
CA LEU A 278 13.89 16.44 7.94
C LEU A 278 12.60 16.79 8.69
N VAL A 279 12.35 16.16 9.84
CA VAL A 279 11.18 16.39 10.71
C VAL A 279 9.84 16.10 10.02
N VAL A 280 9.85 15.36 8.91
CA VAL A 280 8.68 15.09 8.05
C VAL A 280 7.58 14.40 8.84
N PHE A 281 7.92 13.35 9.59
CA PHE A 281 6.91 12.57 10.34
C PHE A 281 6.25 13.41 11.45
N ALA A 282 7.04 14.13 12.24
CA ALA A 282 6.52 14.98 13.30
C ALA A 282 5.64 16.12 12.74
N THR A 283 6.05 16.75 11.63
CA THR A 283 5.24 17.78 10.97
C THR A 283 3.92 17.19 10.47
N LEU A 284 3.93 16.07 9.74
CA LEU A 284 2.70 15.49 9.19
C LEU A 284 1.76 14.99 10.29
N SER A 285 2.28 14.42 11.37
CA SER A 285 1.48 13.87 12.47
C SER A 285 0.83 14.94 13.36
N THR A 286 1.38 16.16 13.39
CA THR A 286 0.83 17.28 14.17
C THR A 286 -0.19 18.12 13.38
N ASN A 287 -0.24 17.95 12.06
CA ASN A 287 -1.13 18.71 11.18
C ASN A 287 -2.29 17.84 10.70
N THR A 288 -3.52 18.33 10.88
CA THR A 288 -4.73 17.66 10.39
C THR A 288 -4.96 17.85 8.89
N ASN A 289 -4.38 18.90 8.31
CA ASN A 289 -4.50 19.21 6.88
C ASN A 289 -3.27 18.72 6.11
N PRO A 290 -3.43 18.27 4.84
CA PRO A 290 -2.31 17.92 3.99
C PRO A 290 -1.33 19.09 3.79
N ILE A 291 -0.03 18.79 3.83
CA ILE A 291 1.06 19.76 3.75
C ILE A 291 1.72 19.71 2.37
N GLY A 292 1.89 20.87 1.75
CA GLY A 292 2.56 20.99 0.44
C GLY A 292 4.08 20.92 0.54
N LEU A 293 4.74 20.49 -0.54
CA LEU A 293 6.20 20.45 -0.70
C LEU A 293 6.87 21.79 -0.32
N GLN A 294 6.25 22.92 -0.65
CA GLN A 294 6.79 24.25 -0.36
C GLN A 294 7.06 24.46 1.14
N TYR A 295 6.19 23.95 2.01
CA TYR A 295 6.38 24.04 3.45
C TYR A 295 7.70 23.37 3.89
N PHE A 296 7.98 22.17 3.35
CA PHE A 296 9.20 21.45 3.68
C PHE A 296 10.44 22.12 3.07
N LEU A 297 10.32 22.76 1.90
CA LEU A 297 11.40 23.54 1.32
C LEU A 297 11.74 24.73 2.20
N ASP A 298 10.74 25.48 2.64
CA ASP A 298 10.90 26.66 3.49
C ASP A 298 11.49 26.28 4.86
N ALA A 299 11.08 25.12 5.40
CA ALA A 299 11.55 24.63 6.69
C ALA A 299 12.99 24.08 6.65
N THR A 300 13.39 23.42 5.57
CA THR A 300 14.66 22.68 5.49
C THR A 300 15.76 23.41 4.71
N GLY A 301 15.39 24.31 3.80
CA GLY A 301 16.32 24.92 2.84
C GLY A 301 16.90 23.92 1.83
N ALA A 302 16.34 22.72 1.72
CA ALA A 302 16.84 21.70 0.80
C ALA A 302 16.55 22.04 -0.67
N SER A 303 17.31 21.44 -1.58
CA SER A 303 17.08 21.57 -3.02
C SER A 303 15.70 21.04 -3.41
N LEU A 304 14.94 21.84 -4.19
CA LEU A 304 13.60 21.52 -4.69
C LEU A 304 13.50 20.11 -5.25
N THR A 305 14.36 19.80 -6.24
CA THR A 305 14.32 18.52 -6.96
C THR A 305 14.65 17.36 -6.03
N LEU A 306 15.62 17.53 -5.14
CA LEU A 306 16.02 16.48 -4.21
C LEU A 306 14.91 16.19 -3.19
N LEU A 307 14.37 17.24 -2.56
CA LEU A 307 13.34 17.08 -1.55
C LEU A 307 12.05 16.49 -2.12
N ALA A 308 11.67 16.89 -3.35
CA ALA A 308 10.56 16.29 -4.07
C ALA A 308 10.77 14.79 -4.29
N HIS A 309 11.97 14.36 -4.71
CA HIS A 309 12.28 12.94 -4.87
C HIS A 309 12.26 12.17 -3.55
N LEU A 310 12.80 12.76 -2.47
CA LEU A 310 12.80 12.14 -1.15
C LEU A 310 11.37 11.95 -0.62
N LEU A 311 10.52 12.97 -0.70
CA LEU A 311 9.13 12.88 -0.25
C LEU A 311 8.32 11.88 -1.08
N ARG A 312 8.52 11.85 -2.42
CA ARG A 312 7.91 10.82 -3.27
C ARG A 312 8.44 9.41 -2.96
N SER A 313 9.70 9.28 -2.58
CA SER A 313 10.24 7.99 -2.11
C SER A 313 9.58 7.57 -0.79
N LEU A 314 9.39 8.49 0.16
CA LEU A 314 8.65 8.19 1.39
C LEU A 314 7.21 7.70 1.08
N VAL A 315 6.55 8.28 0.08
CA VAL A 315 5.24 7.84 -0.40
C VAL A 315 5.30 6.45 -1.03
N SER A 316 6.25 6.20 -1.95
CA SER A 316 6.34 4.91 -2.66
C SER A 316 6.63 3.74 -1.72
N PHE A 317 7.32 4.01 -0.61
CA PHE A 317 7.61 3.04 0.45
C PHE A 317 6.51 2.96 1.52
N GLY A 318 5.42 3.73 1.38
CA GLY A 318 4.27 3.72 2.28
C GLY A 318 4.52 4.38 3.63
N LEU A 319 5.58 5.17 3.77
CA LEU A 319 5.95 5.83 5.03
C LEU A 319 5.10 7.08 5.29
N ILE A 320 4.61 7.72 4.22
CA ILE A 320 3.66 8.85 4.25
C ILE A 320 2.63 8.67 3.11
N LEU A 321 1.60 9.53 3.03
CA LEU A 321 0.61 9.51 1.94
C LEU A 321 0.69 10.78 1.09
N GLU A 322 0.48 10.65 -0.22
CA GLU A 322 0.27 11.78 -1.12
C GLU A 322 -1.22 11.90 -1.44
N THR A 323 -1.80 13.08 -1.21
CA THR A 323 -3.24 13.36 -1.42
C THR A 323 -3.50 13.95 -2.81
N LYS A 324 -2.54 14.72 -3.31
CA LYS A 324 -2.45 15.30 -4.65
C LYS A 324 -0.99 15.66 -4.89
N LYS A 325 -0.63 15.97 -6.13
CA LYS A 325 0.75 16.31 -6.52
C LYS A 325 1.42 17.23 -5.49
N ASP A 326 2.57 16.76 -4.97
CA ASP A 326 3.43 17.50 -4.05
C ASP A 326 2.72 17.92 -2.75
N THR A 327 1.70 17.16 -2.31
CA THR A 327 0.93 17.44 -1.09
C THR A 327 0.72 16.16 -0.27
N PHE A 328 1.23 16.15 0.96
CA PHE A 328 1.41 14.95 1.77
C PHE A 328 0.61 14.97 3.07
N THR A 329 0.24 13.80 3.60
CA THR A 329 -0.42 13.65 4.90
C THR A 329 0.11 12.42 5.65
N ALA A 330 -0.13 12.38 6.96
CA ALA A 330 0.29 11.28 7.82
C ALA A 330 -0.53 9.99 7.59
N ASN A 331 0.09 8.86 7.88
CA ASN A 331 -0.54 7.55 8.02
C ASN A 331 -0.10 6.89 9.35
N GLY A 332 -0.47 5.62 9.57
CA GLY A 332 -0.11 4.90 10.78
C GLY A 332 1.42 4.78 11.00
N VAL A 333 2.19 4.63 9.92
CA VAL A 333 3.65 4.52 9.98
C VAL A 333 4.29 5.85 10.35
N SER A 334 3.89 6.95 9.71
CA SER A 334 4.42 8.28 10.07
C SER A 334 4.04 8.67 11.50
N ASN A 335 2.82 8.33 11.96
CA ASN A 335 2.39 8.58 13.33
C ASN A 335 3.22 7.80 14.35
N ALA A 336 3.55 6.54 14.07
CA ALA A 336 4.47 5.77 14.92
C ALA A 336 5.86 6.43 14.96
N HIS A 337 6.39 6.86 13.80
CA HIS A 337 7.70 7.51 13.69
C HIS A 337 7.70 8.99 14.09
N ALA A 338 6.59 9.53 14.58
CA ALA A 338 6.52 10.81 15.27
C ALA A 338 6.61 10.65 16.80
N HIS A 339 6.46 9.42 17.33
CA HIS A 339 6.50 9.17 18.77
C HIS A 339 7.93 9.38 19.32
N PRO A 340 8.12 10.16 20.40
CA PRO A 340 9.45 10.51 20.91
C PRO A 340 10.33 9.31 21.25
N ASP A 341 9.76 8.26 21.86
CA ASP A 341 10.54 7.05 22.15
C ASP A 341 10.89 6.28 20.87
N VAL A 342 9.99 6.18 19.88
CA VAL A 342 10.28 5.49 18.61
C VAL A 342 11.41 6.17 17.85
N VAL A 343 11.36 7.50 17.76
CA VAL A 343 12.44 8.31 17.19
C VAL A 343 13.73 8.14 17.99
N GLY A 344 13.64 8.19 19.32
CA GLY A 344 14.78 8.06 20.22
C GLY A 344 15.45 6.69 20.16
N ALA A 345 14.69 5.61 19.89
CA ALA A 345 15.20 4.25 19.76
C ALA A 345 15.85 3.98 18.39
N PHE A 346 15.53 4.78 17.38
CA PHE A 346 15.93 4.51 16.01
C PHE A 346 17.45 4.40 15.81
N PRO A 347 18.31 5.25 16.43
CA PRO A 347 19.76 5.08 16.37
C PRO A 347 20.28 3.75 16.92
N TYR A 348 19.61 3.17 17.92
CA TYR A 348 19.96 1.86 18.46
C TYR A 348 19.67 0.75 17.43
N VAL A 349 18.59 0.89 16.67
CA VAL A 349 18.24 -0.04 15.60
C VAL A 349 19.19 0.09 14.40
N THR A 350 19.48 1.31 13.94
CA THR A 350 20.23 1.53 12.69
C THR A 350 21.75 1.50 12.86
N HIS A 351 22.29 2.06 13.93
CA HIS A 351 23.74 2.18 14.11
C HIS A 351 24.36 1.03 14.92
N LEU A 352 23.54 0.10 15.45
CA LEU A 352 24.03 -1.02 16.23
C LEU A 352 23.46 -2.35 15.72
N HIS A 353 22.13 -2.53 15.78
CA HIS A 353 21.51 -3.80 15.35
C HIS A 353 21.64 -4.06 13.86
N ALA A 354 21.37 -3.06 13.00
CA ALA A 354 21.46 -3.25 11.56
C ALA A 354 22.90 -3.54 11.09
N LEU A 355 23.90 -2.85 11.65
CA LEU A 355 25.32 -3.12 11.34
C LEU A 355 25.73 -4.52 11.81
N THR A 356 25.34 -4.91 13.01
CA THR A 356 25.61 -6.24 13.57
C THR A 356 24.97 -7.34 12.72
N ALA A 357 23.71 -7.15 12.30
CA ALA A 357 23.00 -8.08 11.42
C ALA A 357 23.66 -8.20 10.04
N GLN A 358 24.19 -7.10 9.47
CA GLN A 358 24.93 -7.13 8.22
C GLN A 358 26.29 -7.84 8.35
N ALA A 359 26.94 -7.75 9.51
CA ALA A 359 28.22 -8.44 9.77
C ALA A 359 28.05 -9.94 10.07
N LEU A 360 26.90 -10.35 10.59
CA LEU A 360 26.62 -11.72 11.04
C LEU A 360 26.96 -12.82 10.01
N PRO A 361 26.58 -12.73 8.71
CA PRO A 361 26.91 -13.78 7.74
C PRO A 361 28.41 -13.96 7.53
N ARG A 362 29.18 -12.86 7.54
CA ARG A 362 30.63 -12.91 7.44
C ARG A 362 31.23 -13.50 8.72
N TYR A 363 30.80 -13.00 9.87
CA TYR A 363 31.24 -13.49 11.17
C TYR A 363 31.06 -15.01 11.29
N LEU A 364 29.86 -15.52 11.02
CA LEU A 364 29.58 -16.96 11.13
C LEU A 364 30.42 -17.79 10.15
N ARG A 365 30.67 -17.28 8.95
CA ARG A 365 31.55 -17.95 7.98
C ARG A 365 32.98 -18.05 8.48
N ASP A 366 33.53 -16.95 8.99
CA ASP A 366 34.89 -16.87 9.51
C ASP A 366 35.06 -17.81 10.73
N HIS A 367 33.99 -17.98 11.52
CA HIS A 367 33.91 -18.89 12.68
C HIS A 367 33.40 -20.30 12.33
N LYS A 368 33.24 -20.64 11.05
CA LYS A 368 32.77 -21.97 10.59
C LYS A 368 31.47 -22.43 11.26
N TYR A 369 30.55 -21.49 11.51
CA TYR A 369 29.23 -21.72 12.09
C TYR A 369 29.26 -22.47 13.43
N GLN A 370 30.29 -22.24 14.26
CA GLN A 370 30.35 -22.77 15.62
C GLN A 370 29.59 -21.88 16.62
N ASP A 371 29.26 -22.43 17.79
CA ASP A 371 28.54 -21.73 18.85
C ASP A 371 29.29 -20.48 19.34
N MET A 372 28.55 -19.39 19.54
CA MET A 372 29.07 -18.15 20.14
C MET A 372 29.15 -18.31 21.65
N THR A 373 30.35 -18.62 22.17
CA THR A 373 30.57 -18.91 23.60
C THR A 373 31.38 -17.82 24.33
N ASP A 374 31.97 -16.88 23.61
CA ASP A 374 32.74 -15.77 24.18
C ASP A 374 31.99 -14.43 23.99
N THR A 375 31.80 -13.70 25.08
CA THR A 375 31.17 -12.36 25.05
C THR A 375 32.06 -11.27 24.46
N LYS A 376 33.35 -11.57 24.25
CA LYS A 376 34.35 -10.70 23.61
C LYS A 376 34.57 -11.02 22.12
N ASP A 377 33.93 -12.07 21.63
CA ASP A 377 33.96 -12.45 20.23
C ASP A 377 32.52 -12.64 19.74
N LEU A 378 32.01 -11.59 19.10
CA LEU A 378 30.62 -11.48 18.68
C LEU A 378 30.58 -10.74 17.33
N PRO A 379 29.54 -10.95 16.51
CA PRO A 379 29.32 -10.18 15.28
C PRO A 379 29.38 -8.66 15.49
N PHE A 380 29.04 -8.20 16.70
CA PHE A 380 29.15 -6.82 17.15
C PHE A 380 30.57 -6.25 17.02
N HIS A 381 31.59 -6.99 17.45
CA HIS A 381 32.99 -6.57 17.42
C HIS A 381 33.47 -6.41 15.97
N LEU A 382 33.08 -7.34 15.09
CA LEU A 382 33.34 -7.26 13.66
C LEU A 382 32.61 -6.07 13.01
N ALA A 383 31.35 -5.82 13.39
CA ALA A 383 30.53 -4.77 12.82
C ALA A 383 31.03 -3.37 13.16
N LEU A 384 31.42 -3.15 14.42
CA LEU A 384 31.78 -1.84 14.95
C LEU A 384 33.31 -1.61 15.04
N GLY A 385 34.11 -2.63 14.72
CA GLY A 385 35.57 -2.53 14.74
C GLY A 385 36.10 -2.23 16.15
N THR A 386 35.60 -2.96 17.16
CA THR A 386 35.89 -2.72 18.58
C THR A 386 36.27 -4.03 19.29
N ASP A 387 37.15 -3.93 20.28
CA ASP A 387 37.51 -5.03 21.19
C ASP A 387 36.74 -4.97 22.53
N LEU A 388 35.91 -3.94 22.71
CA LEU A 388 35.10 -3.75 23.91
C LEU A 388 33.80 -4.57 23.83
N PRO A 389 33.39 -5.22 24.93
CA PRO A 389 32.07 -5.83 25.03
C PRO A 389 30.93 -4.82 24.79
N PRO A 390 29.75 -5.25 24.31
CA PRO A 390 28.67 -4.36 23.89
C PRO A 390 28.28 -3.28 24.91
N PHE A 391 28.08 -3.66 26.19
CA PHE A 391 27.70 -2.70 27.23
C PHE A 391 28.81 -1.71 27.59
N GLU A 392 30.07 -2.13 27.55
CA GLU A 392 31.20 -1.23 27.80
C GLU A 392 31.41 -0.24 26.66
N TRP A 393 31.24 -0.71 25.42
CA TRP A 393 31.23 0.15 24.25
C TRP A 393 30.08 1.17 24.35
N MET A 394 28.84 0.73 24.58
CA MET A 394 27.70 1.63 24.71
C MET A 394 27.89 2.68 25.82
N ARG A 395 28.48 2.33 26.96
CA ARG A 395 28.79 3.32 28.02
C ARG A 395 29.73 4.44 27.56
N LYS A 396 30.59 4.19 26.58
CA LYS A 396 31.44 5.22 25.93
C LYS A 396 30.73 5.98 24.80
N HIS A 397 29.55 5.51 24.40
CA HIS A 397 28.69 6.04 23.36
C HIS A 397 27.32 6.43 23.96
N PRO A 398 27.25 7.53 24.74
CA PRO A 398 26.07 7.91 25.52
C PRO A 398 24.80 8.08 24.67
N GLU A 399 24.94 8.43 23.39
CA GLU A 399 23.87 8.47 22.41
C GLU A 399 23.20 7.09 22.21
N GLN A 400 24.00 6.01 22.20
CA GLN A 400 23.50 4.64 22.06
C GLN A 400 22.87 4.14 23.36
N MET A 401 23.42 4.49 24.52
CA MET A 401 22.78 4.21 25.81
C MET A 401 21.43 4.90 25.95
N LYS A 402 21.34 6.16 25.51
CA LYS A 402 20.07 6.91 25.49
C LYS A 402 19.07 6.26 24.53
N ALA A 403 19.52 5.87 23.33
CA ALA A 403 18.68 5.23 22.34
C ALA A 403 18.16 3.86 22.80
N MET A 404 19.01 3.05 23.44
CA MET A 404 18.60 1.81 24.09
C MET A 404 17.55 2.07 25.17
N GLY A 405 17.70 3.10 25.99
CA GLY A 405 16.71 3.48 26.99
C GLY A 405 15.34 3.86 26.40
N HIS A 406 15.31 4.46 25.21
CA HIS A 406 14.08 4.67 24.46
C HIS A 406 13.52 3.35 23.91
N ALA A 407 14.36 2.47 23.36
CA ALA A 407 13.93 1.16 22.85
C ALA A 407 13.26 0.31 23.94
N MET A 408 13.84 0.28 25.13
CA MET A 408 13.29 -0.42 26.31
C MET A 408 11.94 0.14 26.79
N ARG A 409 11.58 1.38 26.44
CA ARG A 409 10.25 1.97 26.75
C ARG A 409 9.19 1.65 25.70
N ILE A 410 9.62 1.29 24.49
CA ILE A 410 8.73 0.86 23.40
C ILE A 410 8.46 -0.63 23.51
N GLU A 411 9.44 -1.42 23.98
CA GLU A 411 9.20 -2.80 24.34
C GLU A 411 8.10 -2.85 25.42
N PRO A 412 7.02 -3.60 25.19
CA PRO A 412 6.05 -3.86 26.24
C PRO A 412 6.80 -4.50 27.41
N ASP A 413 6.63 -3.95 28.62
CA ASP A 413 7.10 -4.56 29.87
C ASP A 413 6.24 -5.80 30.22
N SER A 414 6.00 -6.67 29.24
CA SER A 414 5.00 -7.73 29.31
C SER A 414 5.60 -8.94 30.00
N ALA A 415 5.44 -9.01 31.31
CA ALA A 415 5.60 -10.27 32.01
C ALA A 415 4.62 -11.31 31.44
N LEU A 416 5.05 -12.56 31.31
CA LEU A 416 4.14 -13.65 30.95
C LEU A 416 3.15 -13.90 32.09
N LEU A 417 3.61 -13.81 33.33
CA LEU A 417 2.79 -14.00 34.52
C LEU A 417 3.16 -12.96 35.59
N VAL A 418 2.12 -12.31 36.12
CA VAL A 418 2.16 -11.56 37.38
C VAL A 418 1.27 -12.29 38.37
N ASP A 419 1.87 -12.89 39.39
CA ASP A 419 1.21 -13.64 40.45
C ASP A 419 0.91 -12.67 41.61
N VAL A 420 -0.31 -12.13 41.63
CA VAL A 420 -0.75 -11.05 42.53
C VAL A 420 -1.15 -11.65 43.87
N GLY A 421 -0.42 -11.32 44.93
CA GLY A 421 -0.55 -11.99 46.22
C GLY A 421 -0.03 -13.43 46.19
N GLY A 422 0.99 -13.71 45.37
CA GLY A 422 1.46 -15.06 45.09
C GLY A 422 2.22 -15.74 46.25
N GLY A 423 2.38 -15.08 47.40
CA GLY A 423 3.05 -15.60 48.58
C GLY A 423 4.48 -16.03 48.30
N PHE A 424 4.75 -17.32 48.54
CA PHE A 424 6.07 -17.93 48.31
C PHE A 424 6.31 -18.33 46.84
N GLY A 425 5.37 -18.03 45.93
CA GLY A 425 5.53 -18.24 44.48
C GLY A 425 5.34 -19.68 44.01
N GLN A 426 4.67 -20.55 44.79
CA GLN A 426 4.53 -21.98 44.45
C GLN A 426 3.85 -22.20 43.09
N GLN A 427 2.86 -21.37 42.74
CA GLN A 427 2.19 -21.44 41.44
C GLN A 427 3.11 -20.96 40.31
N SER A 428 3.81 -19.85 40.53
CA SER A 428 4.81 -19.35 39.59
C SER A 428 5.92 -20.38 39.30
N VAL A 429 6.34 -21.18 40.30
CA VAL A 429 7.30 -22.30 40.12
C VAL A 429 6.70 -23.41 39.26
N ALA A 430 5.49 -23.87 39.59
CA ALA A 430 4.82 -24.91 38.83
C ALA A 430 4.55 -24.49 37.38
N PHE A 431 4.12 -23.25 37.18
CA PHE A 431 3.92 -22.64 35.88
C PHE A 431 5.23 -22.61 35.09
N LYS A 432 6.31 -22.11 35.70
CA LYS A 432 7.65 -22.07 35.07
C LYS A 432 8.14 -23.44 34.62
N ALA A 433 7.92 -24.48 35.41
CA ALA A 433 8.31 -25.84 35.04
C ALA A 433 7.60 -26.34 33.77
N GLN A 434 6.37 -25.89 33.52
CA GLN A 434 5.61 -26.23 32.31
C GLN A 434 5.99 -25.36 31.10
N VAL A 435 6.49 -24.14 31.32
CA VAL A 435 6.91 -23.20 30.26
C VAL A 435 8.43 -23.07 30.13
N ALA A 436 9.19 -24.08 30.59
CA ALA A 436 10.64 -24.03 30.75
C ALA A 436 11.44 -23.76 29.46
N SER A 437 10.82 -23.86 28.28
CA SER A 437 11.39 -23.49 26.98
C SER A 437 11.35 -21.99 26.68
N THR A 438 10.67 -21.18 27.52
CA THR A 438 10.48 -19.74 27.31
C THR A 438 11.43 -18.91 28.19
N THR A 439 11.95 -17.80 27.65
CA THR A 439 12.74 -16.80 28.40
C THR A 439 11.86 -15.71 29.02
N SER A 440 10.55 -15.97 29.14
CA SER A 440 9.58 -14.95 29.51
C SER A 440 9.62 -14.60 31.00
N ARG A 441 9.34 -13.34 31.32
CA ARG A 441 9.39 -12.84 32.70
C ARG A 441 8.22 -13.36 33.53
N ILE A 442 8.51 -13.85 34.73
CA ILE A 442 7.52 -14.31 35.72
C ILE A 442 7.77 -13.53 37.00
N VAL A 443 6.76 -12.82 37.49
CA VAL A 443 6.86 -11.95 38.67
C VAL A 443 5.84 -12.39 39.72
N VAL A 444 6.30 -12.57 40.94
CA VAL A 444 5.48 -12.75 42.14
C VAL A 444 5.42 -11.43 42.88
N GLN A 445 4.21 -10.97 43.17
CA GLN A 445 3.94 -9.76 43.93
C GLN A 445 3.32 -10.09 45.29
N ASP A 446 3.89 -9.56 46.37
CA ASP A 446 3.34 -9.68 47.72
C ASP A 446 3.83 -8.52 48.61
N VAL A 447 3.31 -8.41 49.83
CA VAL A 447 3.74 -7.38 50.79
C VAL A 447 5.14 -7.70 51.34
N ALA A 448 5.87 -6.67 51.79
CA ALA A 448 7.24 -6.79 52.30
C ALA A 448 7.39 -7.88 53.38
N SER A 449 6.41 -7.98 54.28
CA SER A 449 6.42 -8.95 55.37
C SER A 449 6.42 -10.40 54.89
N THR A 450 5.76 -10.70 53.76
CA THR A 450 5.72 -12.04 53.17
C THR A 450 7.00 -12.33 52.41
N LEU A 451 7.46 -11.36 51.60
CA LEU A 451 8.67 -11.51 50.78
C LEU A 451 9.94 -11.64 51.61
N ALA A 452 9.98 -11.07 52.83
CA ALA A 452 11.11 -11.18 53.75
C ALA A 452 11.50 -12.64 54.10
N TYR A 453 10.55 -13.57 54.03
CA TYR A 453 10.76 -14.99 54.35
C TYR A 453 10.76 -15.89 53.11
N THR A 454 10.68 -15.30 51.91
CA THR A 454 10.53 -16.05 50.67
C THR A 454 11.89 -16.43 50.10
N PRO A 455 12.17 -17.73 49.85
CA PRO A 455 13.40 -18.13 49.20
C PRO A 455 13.42 -17.59 47.76
N ARG A 456 14.52 -16.98 47.35
CA ARG A 456 14.69 -16.55 45.96
C ARG A 456 14.83 -17.78 45.06
N ILE A 457 14.11 -17.76 43.95
CA ILE A 457 14.05 -18.86 42.99
C ILE A 457 14.58 -18.36 41.66
N ASP A 458 15.53 -19.08 41.07
CA ASP A 458 16.18 -18.65 39.83
C ASP A 458 15.16 -18.47 38.71
N GLY A 459 15.20 -17.28 38.10
CA GLY A 459 14.32 -16.79 37.03
C GLY A 459 12.83 -16.70 37.41
N ILE A 460 12.53 -16.42 38.68
CA ILE A 460 11.27 -15.82 39.13
C ILE A 460 11.65 -14.53 39.86
N GLU A 461 11.01 -13.43 39.49
CA GLU A 461 11.21 -12.13 40.14
C GLU A 461 10.23 -11.99 41.30
N PHE A 462 10.70 -11.47 42.43
CA PHE A 462 9.86 -11.16 43.58
C PHE A 462 9.83 -9.64 43.76
N GLN A 463 8.64 -9.05 43.72
CA GLN A 463 8.43 -7.62 43.75
C GLN A 463 7.48 -7.27 44.91
N GLU A 464 7.88 -6.33 45.76
CA GLU A 464 6.97 -5.79 46.76
C GLU A 464 5.85 -5.00 46.09
N HIS A 465 4.60 -5.39 46.35
CA HIS A 465 3.43 -4.66 45.86
C HIS A 465 2.20 -4.93 46.73
N ASP A 466 1.50 -3.84 47.05
CA ASP A 466 0.17 -3.88 47.67
C ASP A 466 -0.90 -3.81 46.57
N PHE A 467 -1.71 -4.87 46.45
CA PHE A 467 -2.76 -4.97 45.44
C PHE A 467 -3.96 -4.02 45.67
N PHE A 468 -4.01 -3.31 46.80
CA PHE A 468 -4.90 -2.16 47.00
C PHE A 468 -4.38 -0.88 46.32
N THR A 469 -3.20 -0.92 45.72
CA THR A 469 -2.63 0.18 44.94
C THR A 469 -2.60 -0.16 43.45
N PRO A 470 -2.55 0.84 42.54
CA PRO A 470 -2.52 0.59 41.10
C PRO A 470 -1.37 -0.34 40.68
N GLN A 471 -1.69 -1.32 39.84
CA GLN A 471 -0.74 -2.33 39.38
C GLN A 471 0.46 -1.71 38.65
N THR A 472 1.66 -2.11 39.07
CA THR A 472 2.93 -1.54 38.61
C THR A 472 3.44 -2.15 37.30
N ILE A 473 3.16 -3.44 37.04
CA ILE A 473 3.56 -4.13 35.81
C ILE A 473 2.45 -4.02 34.79
N LYS A 474 2.75 -3.44 33.62
CA LYS A 474 1.77 -3.18 32.57
C LYS A 474 1.90 -4.15 31.41
N GLY A 475 0.77 -4.60 30.89
CA GLY A 475 0.70 -5.43 29.69
C GLY A 475 1.16 -6.87 29.91
N ALA A 476 1.12 -7.38 31.14
CA ALA A 476 1.42 -8.78 31.37
C ALA A 476 0.35 -9.69 30.72
N LYS A 477 0.74 -10.88 30.25
CA LYS A 477 -0.20 -11.81 29.60
C LYS A 477 -1.23 -12.32 30.60
N TYR A 478 -0.80 -12.70 31.80
CA TYR A 478 -1.67 -13.17 32.88
C TYR A 478 -1.42 -12.41 34.17
N TYR A 479 -2.49 -11.90 34.78
CA TYR A 479 -2.53 -11.45 36.17
C TYR A 479 -3.30 -12.49 36.97
N ASN A 480 -2.59 -13.31 37.73
CA ASN A 480 -3.16 -14.41 38.50
C ASN A 480 -3.49 -13.97 39.92
N LEU A 481 -4.72 -14.22 40.34
CA LEU A 481 -5.23 -14.02 41.71
C LEU A 481 -5.70 -15.37 42.21
N ARG A 482 -4.85 -16.05 42.98
CA ARG A 482 -5.18 -17.34 43.56
C ARG A 482 -5.38 -17.21 45.05
N HIS A 483 -6.53 -17.67 45.55
CA HIS A 483 -6.84 -17.63 46.98
C HIS A 483 -6.68 -16.23 47.57
N ILE A 484 -7.17 -15.22 46.84
CA ILE A 484 -7.12 -13.81 47.23
C ILE A 484 -8.52 -13.31 47.51
N LEU A 485 -9.40 -13.34 46.50
CA LEU A 485 -10.68 -12.64 46.56
C LEU A 485 -11.63 -13.23 47.61
N HIS A 486 -11.42 -14.48 48.03
CA HIS A 486 -12.24 -15.09 49.10
C HIS A 486 -11.97 -14.52 50.50
N ASP A 487 -10.83 -13.87 50.72
CA ASP A 487 -10.48 -13.24 52.01
C ASP A 487 -11.08 -11.84 52.16
N TRP A 488 -11.65 -11.28 51.08
CA TRP A 488 -12.07 -9.90 51.00
C TRP A 488 -13.57 -9.76 50.77
N THR A 489 -14.10 -8.58 51.13
CA THR A 489 -15.49 -8.23 50.82
C THR A 489 -15.70 -8.06 49.32
N ALA A 490 -16.96 -7.99 48.87
CA ALA A 490 -17.27 -7.72 47.47
C ALA A 490 -16.74 -6.35 47.04
N GLU A 491 -16.88 -5.33 47.89
CA GLU A 491 -16.37 -3.98 47.66
C GLU A 491 -14.85 -3.95 47.52
N ASP A 492 -14.13 -4.62 48.43
CA ASP A 492 -12.67 -4.71 48.39
C ASP A 492 -12.18 -5.52 47.18
N SER A 493 -12.87 -6.62 46.85
CA SER A 493 -12.56 -7.43 45.65
C SER A 493 -12.73 -6.62 44.35
N ILE A 494 -13.78 -5.81 44.26
CA ILE A 494 -13.97 -4.89 43.13
C ILE A 494 -12.82 -3.88 43.07
N HIS A 495 -12.42 -3.34 44.23
CA HIS A 495 -11.34 -2.37 44.30
C HIS A 495 -9.99 -2.96 43.84
N ILE A 496 -9.66 -4.18 44.27
CA ILE A 496 -8.47 -4.92 43.82
C ILE A 496 -8.48 -5.08 42.30
N LEU A 497 -9.60 -5.53 41.71
CA LEU A 497 -9.72 -5.68 40.26
C LEU A 497 -9.62 -4.33 39.53
N GLN A 498 -10.19 -3.26 40.07
CA GLN A 498 -10.08 -1.91 39.52
C GLN A 498 -8.64 -1.41 39.45
N ASN A 499 -7.79 -1.78 40.41
CA ASN A 499 -6.37 -1.43 40.39
C ASN A 499 -5.56 -2.22 39.34
N LEU A 500 -6.04 -3.39 38.92
CA LEU A 500 -5.44 -4.17 37.82
C LEU A 500 -5.83 -3.64 36.44
N ILE A 501 -7.06 -3.16 36.25
CA ILE A 501 -7.61 -2.75 34.95
C ILE A 501 -6.69 -1.79 34.16
N PRO A 502 -6.14 -0.70 34.76
CA PRO A 502 -5.27 0.23 34.04
C PRO A 502 -3.95 -0.37 33.53
N ALA A 503 -3.53 -1.50 34.10
CA ALA A 503 -2.32 -2.20 33.69
C ALA A 503 -2.57 -3.23 32.58
N LEU A 504 -3.83 -3.57 32.29
CA LEU A 504 -4.16 -4.56 31.26
C LEU A 504 -3.87 -4.02 29.86
N SER A 505 -3.21 -4.84 29.04
CA SER A 505 -3.24 -4.72 27.58
C SER A 505 -4.46 -5.45 27.00
N PRO A 506 -4.80 -5.27 25.71
CA PRO A 506 -5.86 -6.06 25.06
C PRO A 506 -5.66 -7.58 25.14
N GLU A 507 -4.41 -8.03 25.26
CA GLU A 507 -4.04 -9.44 25.37
C GLU A 507 -3.97 -9.96 26.81
N SER A 508 -4.01 -9.06 27.80
CA SER A 508 -3.94 -9.41 29.20
C SER A 508 -5.21 -10.13 29.64
N ARG A 509 -5.05 -11.12 30.53
CA ARG A 509 -6.17 -11.80 31.19
C ARG A 509 -5.97 -11.76 32.69
N ILE A 510 -7.04 -11.46 33.41
CA ILE A 510 -7.11 -11.71 34.85
C ILE A 510 -7.56 -13.16 35.02
N VAL A 511 -6.80 -13.95 35.77
CA VAL A 511 -7.11 -15.33 36.12
C VAL A 511 -7.47 -15.35 37.59
N ILE A 512 -8.72 -15.70 37.90
CA ILE A 512 -9.20 -15.86 39.27
C ILE A 512 -9.19 -17.37 39.56
N ASP A 513 -8.22 -17.82 40.34
CA ASP A 513 -8.06 -19.21 40.76
C ASP A 513 -8.61 -19.36 42.19
N GLU A 514 -9.89 -19.72 42.26
CA GLU A 514 -10.65 -19.80 43.51
C GLU A 514 -11.48 -21.06 43.62
N VAL A 515 -11.86 -21.40 44.86
CA VAL A 515 -12.82 -22.49 45.11
C VAL A 515 -14.22 -22.01 44.72
N ILE A 516 -14.72 -22.51 43.60
CA ILE A 516 -16.10 -22.28 43.15
C ILE A 516 -17.00 -23.36 43.78
N ARG A 517 -17.92 -22.94 44.66
CA ARG A 517 -18.90 -23.85 45.26
C ARG A 517 -20.12 -24.00 44.34
N PRO A 518 -20.66 -25.22 44.16
CA PRO A 518 -21.84 -25.43 43.35
C PRO A 518 -23.10 -24.88 44.04
N ASP A 519 -24.04 -24.37 43.24
CA ASP A 519 -25.30 -23.79 43.73
C ASP A 519 -26.23 -24.84 44.39
N THR A 520 -26.05 -26.12 44.07
CA THR A 520 -26.78 -27.25 44.68
C THR A 520 -25.90 -28.51 44.71
N HIS A 521 -26.28 -29.49 45.56
CA HIS A 521 -25.59 -30.78 45.70
C HIS A 521 -24.12 -30.67 46.14
N VAL A 522 -23.86 -29.89 47.21
CA VAL A 522 -22.57 -29.86 47.89
C VAL A 522 -22.31 -31.24 48.53
N PRO A 523 -21.22 -31.94 48.18
CA PRO A 523 -20.87 -33.22 48.80
C PRO A 523 -20.42 -33.08 50.26
#